data_AF-A0A165LN63-F1
#
_entry.id   AF-A0A165LN63-F1
#
_cell.length_a   1.000
_cell.length_b   1.000
_cell.length_c   1.000
_cell.angle_alpha   90.00
_cell.angle_beta   90.00
_cell.angle_gamma   90.00
#
_symmetry.space_group_name_H-M   'P 1'
#
loop_
_entity.id
_entity.type
_entity.pdbx_description
1 polymer ?
#
loop_
_entity_poly.entity_id
_entity_poly.type
_entity_poly.pdbx_seq_one_letter_code
_entity_poly.pdbx_strand_id
1 'polypeptide(L)'
;MEHPPGADHELGNLGESEENPAPPREPPTRAVQQIAVRGTARVKSTLPYWCGLLIFIAVWLFVHGILFMFVYFYARAEAYPLPRGIINHTYRGLTAFSVIGAIIGGLLGFFNAILLMACLSPLSPSYKRGCCIKGAAYVIRAIVFLSVLLFFCMSGFISSSVWKAHTYAHACEDDWMMVVLTGHDYSRPGRPNTATFFLSSAPSEALFIFTSQDPDPNTFGLVDLESTAAVRPALQNITYDYTARTFLALCHGKDGSSTCASGTFDDRSFLTFDISYNGTRSVSRSVYRDWTLEDTLSIILYRVDTSTNTLVDRMLQTSVDNLAVEVKVCVPHQTDASADILNADILVPFGWMIYQHGVFSVKSQ
;
A
#
# COMPACT_ATOMS: atom_id res chain seq x y z
N MET A 1 83.69 52.12 -40.91
CA MET A 1 83.30 53.13 -41.91
C MET A 1 82.06 53.79 -41.38
N GLU A 2 82.26 54.89 -40.67
CA GLU A 2 82.21 56.25 -41.22
C GLU A 2 80.80 56.84 -41.03
N HIS A 3 80.72 57.74 -40.05
CA HIS A 3 79.83 58.90 -40.03
C HIS A 3 79.90 59.69 -41.36
N PRO A 4 79.12 60.77 -41.58
CA PRO A 4 77.75 61.15 -41.23
C PRO A 4 77.06 61.77 -42.49
N PRO A 5 76.57 63.04 -42.52
CA PRO A 5 75.31 63.62 -42.04
C PRO A 5 74.41 64.14 -43.21
N GLY A 6 73.31 64.83 -42.89
CA GLY A 6 72.63 65.69 -43.86
C GLY A 6 71.35 66.30 -43.30
N ALA A 7 71.50 67.32 -42.45
CA ALA A 7 70.42 68.17 -41.97
C ALA A 7 70.09 69.24 -43.01
N ASP A 8 68.82 69.61 -43.14
CA ASP A 8 68.43 70.95 -43.57
C ASP A 8 67.30 71.48 -42.68
N HIS A 9 67.59 72.64 -42.12
CA HIS A 9 66.75 73.53 -41.35
C HIS A 9 65.82 74.32 -42.28
N GLU A 10 64.59 74.58 -41.87
CA GLU A 10 64.02 75.92 -42.05
C GLU A 10 63.02 76.28 -40.95
N LEU A 11 63.00 77.57 -40.65
CA LEU A 11 62.58 78.22 -39.41
C LEU A 11 61.34 79.10 -39.66
N GLY A 12 60.56 79.32 -38.60
CA GLY A 12 59.66 80.47 -38.46
C GLY A 12 58.17 80.10 -38.52
N ASN A 13 57.27 80.71 -37.76
CA ASN A 13 57.39 81.87 -36.89
C ASN A 13 56.19 81.94 -35.92
N LEU A 14 56.37 82.76 -34.88
CA LEU A 14 55.53 83.07 -33.72
C LEU A 14 54.05 83.40 -33.99
N GLY A 15 53.21 83.15 -32.98
CA GLY A 15 51.86 83.73 -32.86
C GLY A 15 51.13 83.28 -31.59
N GLU A 16 51.07 84.18 -30.62
CA GLU A 16 50.39 84.10 -29.32
C GLU A 16 48.89 83.79 -29.45
N SER A 17 48.31 83.07 -28.48
CA SER A 17 46.95 83.34 -28.00
C SER A 17 46.71 82.67 -26.65
N GLU A 18 46.65 83.52 -25.63
CA GLU A 18 46.12 83.29 -24.30
C GLU A 18 44.60 83.01 -24.41
N GLU A 19 44.16 81.77 -24.20
CA GLU A 19 42.74 81.39 -24.25
C GLU A 19 42.30 80.71 -22.95
N ASN A 20 41.37 81.40 -22.27
CA ASN A 20 40.54 81.03 -21.13
C ASN A 20 40.38 79.52 -20.83
N PRO A 21 40.52 79.06 -19.58
CA PRO A 21 40.10 77.72 -19.21
C PRO A 21 38.56 77.64 -19.25
N ALA A 22 38.04 76.83 -20.17
CA ALA A 22 36.62 76.52 -20.27
C ALA A 22 36.08 75.93 -18.95
N PRO A 23 34.79 76.18 -18.59
CA PRO A 23 34.20 75.60 -17.39
C PRO A 23 34.18 74.07 -17.47
N PRO A 24 34.24 73.35 -16.34
CA PRO A 24 34.16 71.90 -16.33
C PRO A 24 32.88 71.46 -17.04
N ARG A 25 33.01 70.66 -18.11
CA ARG A 25 31.87 70.03 -18.78
C ARG A 25 31.09 69.22 -17.74
N GLU A 26 29.82 69.58 -17.52
CA GLU A 26 28.90 68.77 -16.74
C GLU A 26 28.88 67.34 -17.31
N PRO A 27 28.95 66.30 -16.45
CA PRO A 27 28.91 64.93 -16.92
C PRO A 27 27.62 64.68 -17.70
N PRO A 28 27.67 63.89 -18.79
CA PRO A 28 26.52 63.71 -19.67
C PRO A 28 25.35 63.09 -18.89
N THR A 29 24.37 63.94 -18.55
CA THR A 29 23.11 63.60 -17.87
C THR A 29 22.35 62.48 -18.56
N ARG A 30 22.56 62.28 -19.87
CA ARG A 30 22.04 61.15 -20.65
C ARG A 30 22.59 59.79 -20.22
N ALA A 31 23.86 59.68 -19.84
CA ALA A 31 24.47 58.40 -19.44
C ALA A 31 23.93 57.95 -18.06
N VAL A 32 23.80 58.89 -17.13
CA VAL A 32 23.23 58.63 -15.79
C VAL A 32 21.74 58.31 -15.88
N GLN A 33 20.98 59.02 -16.72
CA GLN A 33 19.56 58.71 -16.97
C GLN A 33 19.37 57.34 -17.64
N GLN A 34 20.20 56.94 -18.62
CA GLN A 34 20.09 55.62 -19.24
C GLN A 34 20.44 54.46 -18.29
N ILE A 35 21.39 54.66 -17.36
CA ILE A 35 21.72 53.65 -16.33
C ILE A 35 20.58 53.53 -15.31
N ALA A 36 19.97 54.65 -14.88
CA ALA A 36 18.81 54.65 -13.99
C ALA A 36 17.56 54.01 -14.63
N VAL A 37 17.30 54.28 -15.92
CA VAL A 37 16.21 53.65 -16.68
C VAL A 37 16.46 52.15 -16.90
N ARG A 38 17.71 51.72 -17.16
CA ARG A 38 18.06 50.28 -17.22
C ARG A 38 17.92 49.57 -15.87
N GLY A 39 18.27 50.24 -14.76
CA GLY A 39 18.11 49.71 -13.40
C GLY A 39 16.65 49.50 -13.02
N THR A 40 15.80 50.50 -13.25
CA THR A 40 14.35 50.44 -12.97
C THR A 40 13.61 49.48 -13.92
N ALA A 41 14.02 49.37 -15.19
CA ALA A 41 13.45 48.40 -16.14
C ALA A 41 13.78 46.94 -15.75
N ARG A 42 14.97 46.66 -15.21
CA ARG A 42 15.33 45.33 -14.66
C ARG A 42 14.52 44.96 -13.42
N VAL A 43 14.27 45.91 -12.52
CA VAL A 43 13.50 45.66 -11.29
C VAL A 43 12.00 45.47 -11.58
N LYS A 44 11.44 46.15 -12.58
CA LYS A 44 10.05 45.91 -13.04
C LYS A 44 9.89 44.59 -13.79
N SER A 45 10.95 44.04 -14.41
CA SER A 45 10.86 42.77 -15.13
C SER A 45 10.96 41.55 -14.21
N THR A 46 11.57 41.62 -13.03
CA THR A 46 11.78 40.45 -12.16
C THR A 46 10.56 40.10 -11.29
N LEU A 47 9.79 41.09 -10.84
CA LEU A 47 8.59 40.89 -10.01
C LEU A 47 7.54 39.92 -10.61
N PRO A 48 7.16 40.00 -11.90
CA PRO A 48 6.20 39.07 -12.49
C PRO A 48 6.72 37.63 -12.60
N TYR A 49 8.04 37.43 -12.75
CA TYR A 49 8.62 36.08 -12.77
C TYR A 49 8.58 35.42 -11.39
N TRP A 50 8.82 36.18 -10.31
CA TRP A 50 8.73 35.65 -8.95
C TRP A 50 7.29 35.26 -8.58
N CYS A 51 6.30 36.09 -8.93
CA CYS A 51 4.89 35.74 -8.75
C CYS A 51 4.50 34.48 -9.56
N GLY A 52 4.92 34.40 -10.83
CA GLY A 52 4.68 33.23 -11.66
C GLY A 52 5.34 31.96 -11.12
N LEU A 53 6.58 32.06 -10.63
CA LEU A 53 7.30 30.95 -10.02
C LEU A 53 6.62 30.46 -8.73
N LEU A 54 6.19 31.38 -7.87
CA LEU A 54 5.48 31.03 -6.63
C LEU A 54 4.15 30.32 -6.93
N ILE A 55 3.38 30.82 -7.91
CA ILE A 55 2.14 30.17 -8.36
C ILE A 55 2.44 28.77 -8.90
N PHE A 56 3.47 28.63 -9.73
CA PHE A 56 3.89 27.33 -10.25
C PHE A 56 4.27 26.34 -9.15
N ILE A 57 5.08 26.76 -8.18
CA ILE A 57 5.48 25.93 -7.03
C ILE A 57 4.25 25.54 -6.21
N ALA A 58 3.34 26.47 -5.93
CA ALA A 58 2.12 26.20 -5.17
C ALA A 58 1.24 25.15 -5.87
N VAL A 59 1.00 25.30 -7.19
CA VAL A 59 0.24 24.33 -7.98
C VAL A 59 0.96 22.97 -8.02
N TRP A 60 2.28 22.97 -8.22
CA TRP A 60 3.09 21.76 -8.26
C TRP A 60 3.02 20.99 -6.93
N LEU A 61 3.17 21.67 -5.79
CA LEU A 61 3.03 21.09 -4.46
C LEU A 61 1.61 20.57 -4.21
N PHE A 62 0.59 21.31 -4.64
CA PHE A 62 -0.81 20.89 -4.51
C PHE A 62 -1.08 19.58 -5.26
N VAL A 63 -0.61 19.45 -6.50
CA VAL A 63 -0.75 18.21 -7.29
C VAL A 63 0.02 17.04 -6.65
N HIS A 64 1.20 17.28 -6.09
CA HIS A 64 1.92 16.26 -5.31
C HIS A 64 1.15 15.84 -4.07
N GLY A 65 0.52 16.79 -3.37
CA GLY A 65 -0.36 16.53 -2.23
C GLY A 65 -1.54 15.64 -2.62
N ILE A 66 -2.17 15.89 -3.77
CA ILE A 66 -3.25 15.03 -4.30
C ILE A 66 -2.73 13.61 -4.55
N LEU A 67 -1.60 13.46 -5.26
CA LEU A 67 -1.06 12.13 -5.53
C LEU A 67 -0.70 11.40 -4.23
N PHE A 68 -0.07 12.09 -3.28
CA PHE A 68 0.26 11.53 -1.97
C PHE A 68 -1.00 11.02 -1.25
N MET A 69 -2.08 11.80 -1.24
CA MET A 69 -3.35 11.38 -0.64
C MET A 69 -3.95 10.16 -1.35
N PHE A 70 -3.90 10.11 -2.69
CA PHE A 70 -4.33 8.94 -3.45
C PHE A 70 -3.52 7.70 -3.08
N VAL A 71 -2.19 7.79 -3.10
CA VAL A 71 -1.29 6.68 -2.74
C VAL A 71 -1.52 6.23 -1.30
N TYR A 72 -1.68 7.18 -0.37
CA TYR A 72 -1.95 6.90 1.03
C TYR A 72 -3.26 6.13 1.22
N PHE A 73 -4.37 6.63 0.66
CA PHE A 73 -5.66 5.96 0.81
C PHE A 73 -5.71 4.61 0.09
N TYR A 74 -5.05 4.48 -1.06
CA TYR A 74 -4.91 3.21 -1.75
C TYR A 74 -4.14 2.19 -0.90
N ALA A 75 -2.92 2.55 -0.47
CA ALA A 75 -2.09 1.69 0.37
C ALA A 75 -2.79 1.32 1.67
N ARG A 76 -3.51 2.25 2.30
CA ARG A 76 -4.30 1.97 3.50
C ARG A 76 -5.47 1.02 3.24
N ALA A 77 -6.20 1.19 2.13
CA ALA A 77 -7.32 0.30 1.77
C ALA A 77 -6.86 -1.11 1.41
N GLU A 78 -5.66 -1.24 0.87
CA GLU A 78 -5.01 -2.51 0.57
C GLU A 78 -4.43 -3.18 1.82
N ALA A 79 -3.82 -2.41 2.74
CA ALA A 79 -3.19 -2.92 3.95
C ALA A 79 -4.20 -3.23 5.08
N TYR A 80 -5.33 -2.52 5.10
CA TYR A 80 -6.46 -2.76 5.99
C TYR A 80 -7.74 -2.99 5.16
N PRO A 81 -7.89 -4.18 4.56
CA PRO A 81 -9.06 -4.49 3.74
C PRO A 81 -10.37 -4.48 4.56
N LEU A 82 -10.28 -4.60 5.88
CA LEU A 82 -11.42 -4.66 6.80
C LEU A 82 -11.27 -3.65 7.95
N PRO A 83 -12.34 -2.94 8.34
CA PRO A 83 -13.62 -2.87 7.64
C PRO A 83 -13.46 -2.18 6.26
N ARG A 84 -14.19 -2.69 5.25
CA ARG A 84 -14.20 -2.09 3.92
C ARG A 84 -14.80 -0.68 3.98
N GLY A 85 -14.04 0.28 3.47
CA GLY A 85 -14.46 1.65 3.21
C GLY A 85 -14.96 1.83 1.78
N ILE A 86 -15.17 3.08 1.38
CA ILE A 86 -15.70 3.42 0.05
C ILE A 86 -14.79 2.92 -1.09
N ILE A 87 -13.48 2.91 -0.87
CA ILE A 87 -12.47 2.56 -1.89
C ILE A 87 -12.47 1.05 -2.16
N ASN A 88 -12.45 0.23 -1.10
CA ASN A 88 -12.35 -1.23 -1.18
C ASN A 88 -13.68 -1.95 -0.89
N HIS A 89 -14.82 -1.24 -0.98
CA HIS A 89 -16.15 -1.84 -0.81
C HIS A 89 -16.37 -3.02 -1.75
N THR A 90 -15.89 -2.88 -3.00
CA THR A 90 -15.87 -3.95 -4.00
C THR A 90 -14.47 -4.04 -4.60
N TYR A 91 -14.14 -5.22 -5.13
CA TYR A 91 -12.89 -5.41 -5.86
C TYR A 91 -12.72 -4.41 -7.01
N ARG A 92 -13.78 -4.23 -7.81
CA ARG A 92 -13.77 -3.28 -8.94
C ARG A 92 -13.53 -1.83 -8.49
N GLY A 93 -14.03 -1.44 -7.31
CA GLY A 93 -13.78 -0.12 -6.72
C GLY A 93 -12.29 0.09 -6.42
N LEU A 94 -11.65 -0.90 -5.82
CA LEU A 94 -10.23 -0.86 -5.51
C LEU A 94 -9.38 -0.80 -6.79
N THR A 95 -9.71 -1.62 -7.80
CA THR A 95 -9.03 -1.60 -9.11
C THR A 95 -9.19 -0.26 -9.82
N ALA A 96 -10.40 0.33 -9.82
CA ALA A 96 -10.61 1.63 -10.44
C ALA A 96 -9.78 2.72 -9.75
N PHE A 97 -9.70 2.68 -8.42
CA PHE A 97 -8.90 3.63 -7.64
C PHE A 97 -7.40 3.49 -7.93
N SER A 98 -6.90 2.25 -8.06
CA SER A 98 -5.50 1.99 -8.40
C SER A 98 -5.14 2.50 -9.81
N VAL A 99 -6.00 2.26 -10.80
CA VAL A 99 -5.80 2.73 -12.18
C VAL A 99 -5.81 4.26 -12.25
N ILE A 100 -6.74 4.93 -11.56
CA ILE A 100 -6.77 6.40 -11.50
C ILE A 100 -5.48 6.94 -10.85
N GLY A 101 -5.05 6.33 -9.74
CA GLY A 101 -3.80 6.69 -9.08
C GLY A 101 -2.58 6.54 -10.01
N ALA A 102 -2.50 5.46 -10.77
CA ALA A 102 -1.44 5.22 -11.75
C ALA A 102 -1.46 6.25 -12.90
N ILE A 103 -2.62 6.65 -13.40
CA ILE A 103 -2.74 7.69 -14.44
C ILE A 103 -2.25 9.04 -13.90
N ILE A 104 -2.71 9.45 -12.71
CA ILE A 104 -2.29 10.71 -12.08
C ILE A 104 -0.77 10.67 -11.79
N GLY A 105 -0.27 9.56 -11.26
CA GLY A 105 1.15 9.33 -11.02
C GLY A 105 1.98 9.39 -12.30
N GLY A 106 1.54 8.75 -13.38
CA GLY A 106 2.20 8.80 -14.68
C GLY A 106 2.27 10.21 -15.26
N LEU A 107 1.17 10.97 -15.20
CA LEU A 107 1.14 12.37 -15.63
C LEU A 107 2.12 13.23 -14.82
N LEU A 108 2.09 13.11 -13.49
CA LEU A 108 2.98 13.86 -12.60
C LEU A 108 4.45 13.48 -12.79
N GLY A 109 4.73 12.18 -12.93
CA GLY A 109 6.05 11.63 -13.23
C GLY A 109 6.60 12.15 -14.56
N PHE A 110 5.76 12.23 -15.59
CA PHE A 110 6.13 12.80 -16.88
C PHE A 110 6.53 14.28 -16.75
N PHE A 111 5.72 15.10 -16.06
CA PHE A 111 6.06 16.51 -15.82
C PHE A 111 7.34 16.67 -14.98
N ASN A 112 7.49 15.89 -13.91
CA ASN A 112 8.69 15.91 -13.07
C ASN A 112 9.94 15.48 -13.85
N ALA A 113 9.83 14.47 -14.71
CA ALA A 113 10.92 14.03 -15.55
C ALA A 113 11.33 15.12 -16.57
N ILE A 114 10.37 15.83 -17.17
CA ILE A 114 10.66 16.99 -18.04
C ILE A 114 11.39 18.09 -17.27
N LEU A 115 10.89 18.47 -16.08
CA LEU A 115 11.52 19.50 -15.25
C LEU A 115 12.94 19.11 -14.85
N LEU A 116 13.15 17.85 -14.47
CA LEU A 116 14.47 17.31 -14.17
C LEU A 116 15.39 17.36 -15.39
N MET A 117 14.91 16.96 -16.58
CA MET A 117 15.67 17.04 -17.82
C MET A 117 16.03 18.49 -18.19
N ALA A 118 15.13 19.43 -17.98
CA ALA A 118 15.40 20.86 -18.16
C ALA A 118 16.49 21.35 -17.19
N CYS A 119 16.45 20.93 -15.93
CA CYS A 119 17.48 21.26 -14.94
C CYS A 119 18.85 20.62 -15.25
N LEU A 120 18.86 19.42 -15.86
CA LEU A 120 20.08 18.72 -16.28
C LEU A 120 20.60 19.16 -17.66
N SER A 121 19.86 20.01 -18.38
CA SER A 121 20.25 20.53 -19.69
C SER A 121 21.53 21.38 -19.69
N PRO A 122 21.86 22.19 -18.65
CA PRO A 122 23.12 22.93 -18.61
C PRO A 122 24.34 22.03 -18.44
N LEU A 123 24.14 20.81 -17.91
CA LEU A 123 25.18 19.80 -17.70
C LEU A 123 25.43 18.94 -18.95
N SER A 124 24.82 19.28 -20.09
CA SER A 124 25.03 18.59 -21.36
C SER A 124 26.51 18.62 -21.77
N PRO A 125 27.10 17.49 -22.21
CA PRO A 125 28.45 17.51 -22.75
C PRO A 125 28.53 18.49 -23.92
N SER A 126 29.50 19.41 -23.88
CA SER A 126 29.69 20.41 -24.95
C SER A 126 29.79 19.75 -26.32
N TYR A 127 29.37 20.48 -27.37
CA TYR A 127 29.34 20.00 -28.76
C TYR A 127 30.67 19.39 -29.26
N LYS A 128 31.80 19.72 -28.64
CA LYS A 128 33.15 19.25 -28.96
C LYS A 128 33.51 17.86 -28.41
N ARG A 129 32.70 17.21 -27.57
CA ARG A 129 32.99 15.84 -27.06
C ARG A 129 32.64 14.76 -28.08
N GLY A 130 33.38 13.65 -28.05
CA GLY A 130 33.22 12.51 -28.98
C GLY A 130 31.84 11.86 -28.97
N CYS A 131 31.48 11.21 -30.08
CA CYS A 131 30.16 10.61 -30.33
C CYS A 131 29.70 9.68 -29.20
N CYS A 132 30.59 8.83 -28.68
CA CYS A 132 30.27 7.87 -27.63
C CYS A 132 29.83 8.53 -26.31
N ILE A 133 30.44 9.65 -25.93
CA ILE A 133 30.11 10.37 -24.69
C ILE A 133 28.73 11.03 -24.81
N LYS A 134 28.40 11.55 -25.99
CA LYS A 134 27.06 12.11 -26.27
C LYS A 134 26.00 11.01 -26.24
N GLY A 135 26.26 9.88 -26.90
CA GLY A 135 25.37 8.72 -26.89
C GLY A 135 25.09 8.22 -25.46
N ALA A 136 26.15 8.03 -24.66
CA ALA A 136 26.02 7.63 -23.26
C ALA A 136 25.20 8.64 -22.43
N ALA A 137 25.41 9.94 -22.62
CA ALA A 137 24.62 10.97 -21.93
C ALA A 137 23.13 10.94 -22.29
N TYR A 138 22.77 10.67 -23.56
CA TYR A 138 21.37 10.51 -23.97
C TYR A 138 20.74 9.24 -23.37
N VAL A 139 21.47 8.14 -23.33
CA VAL A 139 21.00 6.89 -22.70
C VAL A 139 20.76 7.11 -21.20
N ILE A 140 21.70 7.74 -20.48
CA ILE A 140 21.54 8.06 -19.06
C ILE A 140 20.31 8.95 -18.84
N ARG A 141 20.10 9.97 -19.69
CA ARG A 141 18.90 10.83 -19.61
C ARG A 141 17.62 10.03 -19.84
N ALA A 142 17.60 9.13 -20.83
CA ALA A 142 16.44 8.27 -21.06
C ALA A 142 16.15 7.37 -19.86
N ILE A 143 17.19 6.78 -19.26
CA ILE A 143 17.06 5.96 -18.04
C ILE A 143 16.49 6.80 -16.90
N VAL A 144 17.07 7.96 -16.60
CA VAL A 144 16.59 8.84 -15.52
C VAL A 144 15.15 9.29 -15.77
N PHE A 145 14.80 9.64 -17.01
CA PHE A 145 13.43 10.01 -17.40
C PHE A 145 12.45 8.88 -17.07
N LEU A 146 12.78 7.68 -17.55
CA LEU A 146 11.94 6.50 -17.38
C LEU A 146 11.85 6.08 -15.92
N SER A 147 12.95 6.17 -15.15
CA SER A 147 12.97 5.86 -13.72
C SER A 147 12.06 6.79 -12.92
N VAL A 148 12.09 8.09 -13.19
CA VAL A 148 11.18 9.05 -12.54
C VAL A 148 9.73 8.76 -12.92
N LEU A 149 9.46 8.57 -14.20
CA LEU A 149 8.11 8.25 -14.68
C LEU A 149 7.56 6.97 -14.03
N LEU A 150 8.34 5.90 -14.03
CA LEU A 150 7.96 4.61 -13.45
C LEU A 150 7.80 4.71 -11.93
N PHE A 151 8.66 5.46 -11.23
CA PHE A 151 8.55 5.64 -9.78
C PHE A 151 7.19 6.24 -9.40
N PHE A 152 6.76 7.30 -10.07
CA PHE A 152 5.46 7.92 -9.77
C PHE A 152 4.28 7.04 -10.23
N CYS A 153 4.40 6.37 -11.38
CA CYS A 153 3.38 5.44 -11.88
C CYS A 153 3.16 4.25 -10.92
N MET A 154 4.25 3.69 -10.38
CA MET A 154 4.24 2.51 -9.49
C MET A 154 4.18 2.86 -7.99
N SER A 155 4.12 4.15 -7.64
CA SER A 155 4.16 4.61 -6.25
C SER A 155 3.06 4.01 -5.37
N GLY A 156 1.86 3.82 -5.91
CA GLY A 156 0.74 3.14 -5.24
C GLY A 156 1.06 1.69 -4.88
N PHE A 157 1.60 0.93 -5.83
CA PHE A 157 1.97 -0.48 -5.64
C PHE A 157 3.10 -0.63 -4.61
N ILE A 158 4.18 0.15 -4.77
CA ILE A 158 5.33 0.13 -3.85
C ILE A 158 4.87 0.44 -2.43
N SER A 159 4.08 1.50 -2.26
CA SER A 159 3.57 1.90 -0.94
C SER A 159 2.66 0.81 -0.36
N SER A 160 1.73 0.28 -1.14
CA SER A 160 0.85 -0.79 -0.70
C SER A 160 1.61 -2.02 -0.21
N SER A 161 2.62 -2.50 -0.95
CA SER A 161 3.41 -3.65 -0.53
C SER A 161 4.13 -3.43 0.80
N VAL A 162 4.70 -2.23 1.03
CA VAL A 162 5.35 -1.90 2.31
C VAL A 162 4.32 -1.87 3.44
N TRP A 163 3.17 -1.25 3.21
CA TRP A 163 2.12 -1.15 4.22
C TRP A 163 1.51 -2.52 4.56
N LYS A 164 1.16 -3.34 3.57
CA LYS A 164 0.66 -4.70 3.77
C LYS A 164 1.61 -5.57 4.60
N ALA A 165 2.91 -5.54 4.30
CA ALA A 165 3.91 -6.30 5.07
C ALA A 165 3.93 -5.85 6.54
N HIS A 166 3.89 -4.53 6.77
CA HIS A 166 3.86 -3.97 8.12
C HIS A 166 2.56 -4.30 8.86
N THR A 167 1.39 -4.15 8.22
CA THR A 167 0.10 -4.42 8.85
C THR A 167 -0.11 -5.91 9.11
N TYR A 168 0.39 -6.78 8.23
CA TYR A 168 0.37 -8.22 8.45
C TYR A 168 1.26 -8.62 9.64
N ALA A 169 2.46 -8.03 9.77
CA ALA A 169 3.36 -8.31 10.88
C ALA A 169 2.71 -7.99 12.23
N HIS A 170 2.04 -6.84 12.34
CA HIS A 170 1.36 -6.36 13.54
C HIS A 170 -0.14 -6.74 13.60
N ALA A 171 -0.59 -7.67 12.75
CA ALA A 171 -1.97 -8.12 12.80
C ALA A 171 -2.24 -8.95 14.07
N CYS A 172 -3.42 -8.75 14.65
CA CYS A 172 -3.94 -9.47 15.82
C CYS A 172 -3.19 -9.22 17.14
N GLU A 173 -2.27 -8.24 17.23
CA GLU A 173 -1.53 -7.93 18.46
C GLU A 173 -2.46 -7.56 19.63
N ASP A 174 -3.54 -6.83 19.34
CA ASP A 174 -4.54 -6.40 20.33
C ASP A 174 -5.66 -7.44 20.56
N ASP A 175 -5.66 -8.54 19.81
CA ASP A 175 -6.66 -9.59 19.90
C ASP A 175 -6.25 -10.68 20.89
N TRP A 176 -7.19 -11.54 21.31
CA TRP A 176 -6.90 -12.60 22.27
C TRP A 176 -6.09 -13.74 21.63
N MET A 177 -6.49 -14.14 20.44
CA MET A 177 -5.83 -15.20 19.69
C MET A 177 -5.56 -14.81 18.24
N MET A 178 -4.47 -15.37 17.73
CA MET A 178 -4.11 -15.36 16.33
C MET A 178 -4.22 -16.77 15.80
N VAL A 179 -4.92 -16.94 14.68
CA VAL A 179 -5.00 -18.23 13.98
C VAL A 179 -4.36 -18.06 12.61
N VAL A 180 -3.39 -18.90 12.28
CA VAL A 180 -2.73 -18.87 10.96
C VAL A 180 -3.32 -19.98 10.11
N LEU A 181 -3.93 -19.58 8.99
CA LEU A 181 -4.42 -20.50 7.96
C LEU A 181 -3.31 -20.78 6.95
N THR A 182 -2.99 -22.05 6.81
CA THR A 182 -1.99 -22.52 5.83
C THR A 182 -2.70 -23.35 4.78
N GLY A 183 -2.63 -22.86 3.54
CA GLY A 183 -3.31 -23.41 2.38
C GLY A 183 -2.36 -24.20 1.48
N HIS A 184 -2.79 -25.37 1.07
CA HIS A 184 -2.12 -26.30 0.20
C HIS A 184 -3.15 -26.92 -0.76
N ASP A 185 -2.66 -27.35 -1.92
CA ASP A 185 -3.49 -28.09 -2.85
C ASP A 185 -3.93 -29.42 -2.20
N TYR A 186 -5.25 -29.64 -2.16
CA TYR A 186 -5.88 -30.88 -1.68
C TYR A 186 -5.33 -32.14 -2.36
N SER A 187 -4.78 -32.01 -3.57
CA SER A 187 -4.19 -33.11 -4.32
C SER A 187 -2.79 -33.52 -3.83
N ARG A 188 -2.14 -32.75 -2.94
CA ARG A 188 -0.79 -33.03 -2.45
C ARG A 188 -0.81 -33.89 -1.19
N PRO A 189 -0.39 -35.16 -1.26
CA PRO A 189 -0.32 -36.04 -0.09
C PRO A 189 0.65 -35.48 0.95
N GLY A 190 0.29 -35.57 2.23
CA GLY A 190 1.17 -35.21 3.35
C GLY A 190 1.30 -33.70 3.63
N ARG A 191 0.44 -32.86 3.04
CA ARG A 191 0.35 -31.42 3.32
C ARG A 191 -1.11 -30.97 3.45
N PRO A 192 -1.80 -31.32 4.56
CA PRO A 192 -3.18 -30.93 4.73
C PRO A 192 -3.32 -29.42 4.93
N ASN A 193 -4.51 -28.89 4.62
CA ASN A 193 -4.85 -27.51 4.96
C ASN A 193 -5.05 -27.41 6.47
N THR A 194 -4.42 -26.41 7.10
CA THR A 194 -4.43 -26.28 8.56
C THR A 194 -4.84 -24.89 9.02
N ALA A 195 -5.43 -24.84 10.20
CA ALA A 195 -5.55 -23.66 11.03
C ALA A 195 -4.78 -23.91 12.33
N THR A 196 -3.71 -23.15 12.55
CA THR A 196 -2.87 -23.25 13.75
C THR A 196 -3.21 -22.11 14.70
N PHE A 197 -3.54 -22.44 15.94
CA PHE A 197 -4.03 -21.49 16.93
C PHE A 197 -2.90 -21.06 17.86
N PHE A 198 -2.79 -19.76 18.13
CA PHE A 198 -1.80 -19.14 19.00
C PHE A 198 -2.47 -18.12 19.93
N LEU A 199 -1.91 -17.93 21.12
CA LEU A 199 -2.19 -16.73 21.90
C LEU A 199 -1.47 -15.55 21.26
N SER A 200 -2.14 -14.41 21.11
CA SER A 200 -1.50 -13.22 20.53
C SER A 200 -0.30 -12.73 21.36
N SER A 201 -0.33 -12.96 22.68
CA SER A 201 0.78 -12.65 23.59
C SER A 201 1.97 -13.61 23.48
N ALA A 202 1.79 -14.78 22.86
CA ALA A 202 2.80 -15.83 22.73
C ALA A 202 2.72 -16.51 21.35
N PRO A 203 3.02 -15.78 20.25
CA PRO A 203 2.79 -16.25 18.88
C PRO A 203 3.74 -17.38 18.43
N SER A 204 4.77 -17.71 19.21
CA SER A 204 5.71 -18.80 18.90
C SER A 204 5.23 -20.18 19.37
N GLU A 205 4.20 -20.25 20.22
CA GLU A 205 3.74 -21.51 20.83
C GLU A 205 2.34 -21.86 20.33
N ALA A 206 2.27 -22.86 19.46
CA ALA A 206 1.00 -23.36 18.95
C ALA A 206 0.21 -24.05 20.08
N LEU A 207 -1.04 -23.64 20.26
CA LEU A 207 -1.96 -24.22 21.23
C LEU A 207 -2.48 -25.58 20.74
N PHE A 208 -3.04 -25.58 19.53
CA PHE A 208 -3.57 -26.75 18.85
C PHE A 208 -3.71 -26.47 17.35
N ILE A 209 -3.90 -27.53 16.57
CA ILE A 209 -4.03 -27.45 15.11
C ILE A 209 -5.37 -28.07 14.71
N PHE A 210 -6.09 -27.38 13.83
CA PHE A 210 -7.28 -27.90 13.17
C PHE A 210 -6.94 -28.20 11.71
N THR A 211 -7.12 -29.43 11.26
CA THR A 211 -6.64 -29.89 9.95
C THR A 211 -7.75 -30.55 9.16
N SER A 212 -7.73 -30.39 7.83
CA SER A 212 -8.51 -31.28 6.95
C SER A 212 -8.05 -32.72 7.14
N GLN A 213 -8.99 -33.66 7.27
CA GLN A 213 -8.71 -35.09 7.40
C GLN A 213 -8.55 -35.77 6.05
N ASP A 214 -7.80 -36.86 6.02
CA ASP A 214 -7.60 -37.75 4.87
C ASP A 214 -8.25 -39.09 5.23
N PRO A 215 -9.18 -39.64 4.43
CA PRO A 215 -9.58 -39.26 3.07
C PRO A 215 -10.75 -38.28 2.96
N ASP A 216 -11.24 -37.73 4.06
CA ASP A 216 -12.43 -36.85 4.08
C ASP A 216 -12.03 -35.36 4.13
N PRO A 217 -11.73 -34.69 3.00
CA PRO A 217 -11.25 -33.30 2.97
C PRO A 217 -12.28 -32.28 3.48
N ASN A 218 -13.54 -32.71 3.62
CA ASN A 218 -14.65 -31.92 4.17
C ASN A 218 -14.81 -32.10 5.68
N THR A 219 -14.05 -33.02 6.29
CA THR A 219 -13.98 -33.20 7.73
C THR A 219 -12.73 -32.52 8.23
N PHE A 220 -12.90 -31.62 9.19
CA PHE A 220 -11.81 -30.93 9.85
C PHE A 220 -11.74 -31.41 11.29
N GLY A 221 -10.57 -31.86 11.71
CA GLY A 221 -10.37 -32.47 13.02
C GLY A 221 -9.26 -31.78 13.78
N LEU A 222 -9.36 -31.86 15.10
CA LEU A 222 -8.32 -31.45 16.01
C LEU A 222 -7.14 -32.42 15.95
N VAL A 223 -5.94 -31.86 15.82
CA VAL A 223 -4.68 -32.55 16.09
C VAL A 223 -4.17 -31.98 17.40
N ASP A 224 -4.34 -32.76 18.47
CA ASP A 224 -3.79 -32.40 19.77
C ASP A 224 -2.27 -32.44 19.68
N LEU A 225 -1.66 -31.28 19.88
CA LEU A 225 -0.29 -31.21 20.35
C LEU A 225 -0.32 -31.69 21.82
N GLU A 226 0.70 -32.39 22.32
CA GLU A 226 0.76 -32.94 23.69
C GLU A 226 0.72 -31.88 24.83
N SER A 227 0.19 -30.70 24.54
CA SER A 227 0.18 -29.50 25.36
C SER A 227 -0.93 -29.54 26.41
N THR A 228 -0.57 -29.19 27.64
CA THR A 228 -1.48 -28.75 28.70
C THR A 228 -2.02 -27.34 28.39
N ALA A 229 -2.54 -27.12 27.18
CA ALA A 229 -2.91 -25.81 26.69
C ALA A 229 -3.94 -25.15 27.62
N ALA A 230 -3.69 -23.88 27.96
CA ALA A 230 -4.59 -23.06 28.78
C ALA A 230 -5.96 -22.87 28.10
N VAL A 231 -5.99 -22.91 26.76
CA VAL A 231 -7.22 -22.82 25.95
C VAL A 231 -7.47 -24.15 25.26
N ARG A 232 -8.70 -24.66 25.37
CA ARG A 232 -9.14 -25.92 24.78
C ARG A 232 -10.29 -25.71 23.81
N PRO A 233 -10.31 -26.37 22.65
CA PRO A 233 -11.42 -26.27 21.71
C PRO A 233 -12.65 -27.03 22.23
N ALA A 234 -13.84 -26.46 22.03
CA ALA A 234 -15.11 -27.11 22.39
C ALA A 234 -15.48 -28.27 21.44
N LEU A 235 -14.92 -28.29 20.24
CA LEU A 235 -15.23 -29.25 19.18
C LEU A 235 -14.00 -30.11 18.86
N GLN A 236 -14.22 -31.41 18.66
CA GLN A 236 -13.18 -32.36 18.25
C GLN A 236 -13.07 -32.43 16.72
N ASN A 237 -14.21 -32.48 16.02
CA ASN A 237 -14.24 -32.46 14.57
C ASN A 237 -15.49 -31.76 14.04
N ILE A 238 -15.44 -31.37 12.78
CA ILE A 238 -16.52 -30.70 12.07
C ILE A 238 -16.56 -31.25 10.65
N THR A 239 -17.67 -31.85 10.26
CA THR A 239 -17.90 -32.37 8.92
C THR A 239 -18.86 -31.44 8.17
N TYR A 240 -18.43 -30.98 7.00
CA TYR A 240 -19.18 -30.11 6.13
C TYR A 240 -19.85 -30.86 4.98
N ASP A 241 -21.10 -30.52 4.72
CA ASP A 241 -21.75 -30.78 3.43
C ASP A 241 -21.86 -29.44 2.68
N TYR A 242 -20.95 -29.21 1.74
CA TYR A 242 -20.94 -27.98 0.93
C TYR A 242 -22.09 -27.90 -0.09
N THR A 243 -22.74 -29.03 -0.39
CA THR A 243 -23.88 -29.07 -1.32
C THR A 243 -25.16 -28.66 -0.59
N ALA A 244 -25.43 -29.30 0.54
CA ALA A 244 -26.58 -28.98 1.39
C ALA A 244 -26.37 -27.72 2.23
N ARG A 245 -25.10 -27.29 2.39
CA ARG A 245 -24.65 -26.15 3.21
C ARG A 245 -24.98 -26.33 4.69
N THR A 246 -24.72 -27.54 5.15
CA THR A 246 -24.92 -27.94 6.52
C THR A 246 -23.60 -28.42 7.10
N PHE A 247 -23.50 -28.40 8.41
CA PHE A 247 -22.38 -29.02 9.10
C PHE A 247 -22.87 -29.80 10.33
N LEU A 248 -22.06 -30.78 10.72
CA LEU A 248 -22.21 -31.55 11.94
C LEU A 248 -20.87 -31.56 12.67
N ALA A 249 -20.88 -31.39 13.99
CA ALA A 249 -19.68 -31.36 14.79
C ALA A 249 -19.80 -32.27 16.02
N LEU A 250 -18.70 -32.93 16.35
CA LEU A 250 -18.58 -33.75 17.55
C LEU A 250 -17.86 -32.99 18.65
N CYS A 251 -18.30 -33.20 19.89
CA CYS A 251 -17.68 -32.61 21.07
C CYS A 251 -16.62 -33.51 21.66
N HIS A 252 -15.72 -32.90 22.42
CA HIS A 252 -14.88 -33.61 23.35
C HIS A 252 -15.72 -34.20 24.50
N GLY A 253 -15.70 -35.52 24.71
CA GLY A 253 -16.48 -36.19 25.76
C GLY A 253 -15.93 -37.57 26.16
N LYS A 254 -16.25 -38.03 27.38
CA LYS A 254 -15.79 -39.33 27.95
C LYS A 254 -16.41 -40.56 27.29
N ASP A 255 -17.58 -40.43 26.69
CA ASP A 255 -18.31 -41.50 26.01
C ASP A 255 -18.51 -41.11 24.54
N GLY A 256 -17.50 -41.39 23.72
CA GLY A 256 -17.46 -41.37 22.24
C GLY A 256 -18.43 -40.49 21.44
N SER A 257 -17.87 -39.57 20.63
CA SER A 257 -18.39 -39.19 19.30
C SER A 257 -19.86 -38.73 19.21
N SER A 258 -20.48 -38.18 20.25
CA SER A 258 -21.85 -37.66 20.14
C SER A 258 -21.85 -36.30 19.44
N THR A 259 -22.69 -36.16 18.41
CA THR A 259 -22.95 -34.86 17.76
C THR A 259 -23.50 -33.88 18.76
N CYS A 260 -22.80 -32.76 18.96
CA CYS A 260 -23.17 -31.73 19.93
C CYS A 260 -23.41 -30.36 19.30
N ALA A 261 -22.89 -30.15 18.08
CA ALA A 261 -23.16 -28.97 17.29
C ALA A 261 -23.66 -29.39 15.91
N SER A 262 -24.64 -28.66 15.41
CA SER A 262 -25.16 -28.80 14.05
C SER A 262 -25.66 -27.47 13.57
N GLY A 263 -25.76 -27.31 12.26
CA GLY A 263 -26.22 -26.04 11.72
C GLY A 263 -26.14 -25.94 10.23
N THR A 264 -26.33 -24.70 9.77
CA THR A 264 -26.25 -24.34 8.36
C THR A 264 -25.27 -23.21 8.16
N PHE A 265 -24.80 -23.05 6.92
CA PHE A 265 -24.09 -21.87 6.50
C PHE A 265 -24.64 -21.39 5.15
N ASP A 266 -24.51 -20.09 4.86
CA ASP A 266 -24.80 -19.54 3.54
C ASP A 266 -23.61 -18.69 3.09
N ASP A 267 -23.14 -18.93 1.88
CA ASP A 267 -22.04 -18.24 1.23
C ASP A 267 -22.45 -17.49 -0.06
N ARG A 268 -23.75 -17.53 -0.44
CA ARG A 268 -24.28 -16.89 -1.67
C ARG A 268 -24.61 -15.41 -1.49
N SER A 269 -25.01 -15.05 -0.28
CA SER A 269 -25.46 -13.71 0.06
C SER A 269 -24.44 -13.05 0.98
N PHE A 270 -24.74 -12.93 2.26
CA PHE A 270 -23.76 -12.68 3.30
C PHE A 270 -23.27 -14.02 3.81
N LEU A 271 -21.97 -14.13 4.10
CA LEU A 271 -21.46 -15.30 4.78
C LEU A 271 -22.12 -15.40 6.15
N THR A 272 -22.95 -16.40 6.35
CA THR A 272 -23.74 -16.57 7.57
C THR A 272 -23.55 -17.99 8.10
N PHE A 273 -23.44 -18.14 9.41
CA PHE A 273 -23.47 -19.44 10.09
C PHE A 273 -24.60 -19.43 11.12
N ASP A 274 -25.45 -20.44 11.07
CA ASP A 274 -26.52 -20.66 12.04
C ASP A 274 -26.21 -21.96 12.78
N ILE A 275 -25.78 -21.83 14.03
CA ILE A 275 -25.12 -22.87 14.80
C ILE A 275 -25.98 -23.19 16.02
N SER A 276 -26.41 -24.44 16.13
CA SER A 276 -27.03 -25.00 17.33
C SER A 276 -26.00 -25.83 18.07
N TYR A 277 -25.57 -25.39 19.25
CA TYR A 277 -24.59 -26.05 20.11
C TYR A 277 -25.18 -26.32 21.50
N ASN A 278 -25.23 -27.57 21.93
CA ASN A 278 -25.82 -27.99 23.22
C ASN A 278 -27.24 -27.39 23.47
N GLY A 279 -28.05 -27.30 22.42
CA GLY A 279 -29.40 -26.73 22.47
C GLY A 279 -29.46 -25.19 22.44
N THR A 280 -28.32 -24.50 22.43
CA THR A 280 -28.24 -23.04 22.29
C THR A 280 -27.99 -22.68 20.83
N ARG A 281 -28.83 -21.83 20.26
CA ARG A 281 -28.68 -21.32 18.90
C ARG A 281 -27.89 -20.01 18.90
N SER A 282 -26.90 -19.91 18.02
CA SER A 282 -26.11 -18.71 17.76
C SER A 282 -26.05 -18.48 16.26
N VAL A 283 -26.17 -17.22 15.85
CA VAL A 283 -26.07 -16.84 14.45
C VAL A 283 -24.91 -15.88 14.30
N SER A 284 -24.06 -16.10 13.31
CA SER A 284 -22.99 -15.19 12.95
C SER A 284 -23.11 -14.82 11.47
N ARG A 285 -22.73 -13.59 11.13
CA ARG A 285 -22.88 -13.04 9.77
C ARG A 285 -21.75 -12.09 9.44
N SER A 286 -21.31 -12.11 8.18
CA SER A 286 -20.37 -11.14 7.66
C SER A 286 -21.01 -9.76 7.51
N VAL A 287 -20.21 -8.70 7.69
CA VAL A 287 -20.67 -7.32 7.43
C VAL A 287 -20.90 -7.10 5.93
N TYR A 288 -20.05 -7.71 5.11
CA TYR A 288 -20.03 -7.51 3.67
C TYR A 288 -20.63 -8.70 2.96
N ARG A 289 -21.36 -8.43 1.87
CA ARG A 289 -21.92 -9.44 0.98
C ARG A 289 -20.78 -10.18 0.27
N ASP A 290 -19.85 -9.42 -0.30
CA ASP A 290 -18.62 -9.97 -0.83
C ASP A 290 -17.69 -10.24 0.35
N TRP A 291 -17.31 -11.50 0.56
CA TRP A 291 -16.44 -11.96 1.64
C TRP A 291 -15.02 -12.29 1.14
N THR A 292 -14.75 -12.05 -0.14
CA THR A 292 -13.40 -12.04 -0.72
C THR A 292 -13.08 -10.69 -1.36
N LEU A 293 -11.79 -10.45 -1.53
CA LEU A 293 -11.24 -9.48 -2.48
C LEU A 293 -10.37 -10.31 -3.42
N GLU A 294 -10.80 -10.46 -4.68
CA GLU A 294 -10.21 -11.42 -5.63
C GLU A 294 -10.41 -12.88 -5.19
N ASP A 295 -9.32 -13.64 -5.13
CA ASP A 295 -9.21 -15.01 -4.63
C ASP A 295 -8.49 -15.00 -3.26
N THR A 296 -8.71 -13.98 -2.43
CA THR A 296 -8.17 -13.92 -1.07
C THR A 296 -9.28 -13.84 -0.02
N LEU A 297 -9.08 -14.55 1.10
CA LEU A 297 -10.05 -14.63 2.19
C LEU A 297 -10.07 -13.31 3.00
N SER A 298 -11.08 -12.48 2.78
CA SER A 298 -11.21 -11.15 3.39
C SER A 298 -12.55 -10.99 4.11
N ILE A 299 -12.60 -11.48 5.35
CA ILE A 299 -13.83 -11.67 6.12
C ILE A 299 -13.74 -10.99 7.48
N ILE A 300 -14.81 -10.30 7.86
CA ILE A 300 -15.09 -9.93 9.24
C ILE A 300 -16.45 -10.52 9.61
N LEU A 301 -16.47 -11.32 10.68
CA LEU A 301 -17.66 -12.04 11.12
C LEU A 301 -18.13 -11.46 12.45
N TYR A 302 -19.42 -11.23 12.57
CA TYR A 302 -20.06 -10.72 13.78
C TYR A 302 -21.13 -11.69 14.26
N ARG A 303 -21.33 -11.76 15.58
CA ARG A 303 -22.50 -12.39 16.18
C ARG A 303 -23.73 -11.54 15.88
N VAL A 304 -24.84 -12.20 15.58
CA VAL A 304 -26.14 -11.59 15.28
C VAL A 304 -27.04 -11.79 16.49
N ASP A 305 -27.64 -10.69 16.97
CA ASP A 305 -28.78 -10.80 17.88
C ASP A 305 -29.99 -11.28 17.10
N THR A 306 -30.45 -12.49 17.41
CA THR A 306 -31.57 -13.13 16.70
C THR A 306 -32.90 -12.42 16.89
N SER A 307 -33.06 -11.59 17.92
CA SER A 307 -34.30 -10.86 18.20
C SER A 307 -34.42 -9.58 17.37
N THR A 308 -33.30 -8.89 17.15
CA THR A 308 -33.24 -7.60 16.43
C THR A 308 -32.64 -7.72 15.03
N ASN A 309 -32.01 -8.85 14.71
CA ASN A 309 -31.23 -9.11 13.49
C ASN A 309 -30.06 -8.12 13.27
N THR A 310 -29.56 -7.51 14.35
CA THR A 310 -28.42 -6.59 14.32
C THR A 310 -27.10 -7.29 14.65
N LEU A 311 -25.99 -6.76 14.12
CA LEU A 311 -24.64 -7.22 14.45
C LEU A 311 -24.25 -6.69 15.84
N VAL A 312 -23.75 -7.56 16.72
CA VAL A 312 -23.42 -7.24 18.11
C VAL A 312 -21.90 -7.23 18.30
N ASP A 313 -21.30 -8.43 18.34
CA ASP A 313 -19.88 -8.59 18.70
C ASP A 313 -19.08 -9.11 17.51
N ARG A 314 -17.88 -8.55 17.30
CA ARG A 314 -16.93 -9.11 16.34
C ARG A 314 -16.48 -10.48 16.85
N MET A 315 -16.60 -11.51 16.03
CA MET A 315 -16.17 -12.87 16.36
C MET A 315 -14.79 -13.19 15.78
N LEU A 316 -14.52 -12.73 14.57
CA LEU A 316 -13.21 -12.87 13.93
C LEU A 316 -13.02 -11.86 12.80
N GLN A 317 -11.76 -11.64 12.43
CA GLN A 317 -11.37 -10.81 11.30
C GLN A 317 -10.12 -11.37 10.62
N THR A 318 -10.10 -11.45 9.29
CA THR A 318 -8.91 -11.89 8.55
C THR A 318 -7.95 -10.75 8.23
N SER A 319 -6.67 -11.09 8.13
CA SER A 319 -5.58 -10.25 7.64
C SER A 319 -4.72 -11.10 6.71
N VAL A 320 -4.41 -10.56 5.53
CA VAL A 320 -3.79 -11.31 4.42
C VAL A 320 -2.39 -10.75 4.18
N ASP A 321 -1.41 -11.64 3.99
CA ASP A 321 -0.06 -11.24 3.60
C ASP A 321 0.00 -10.74 2.14
N ASN A 322 1.09 -10.05 1.79
CA ASN A 322 1.38 -9.55 0.44
C ASN A 322 1.24 -10.60 -0.67
N LEU A 323 1.57 -11.87 -0.39
CA LEU A 323 1.52 -12.96 -1.35
C LEU A 323 0.29 -13.87 -1.19
N ALA A 324 -0.59 -13.57 -0.22
CA ALA A 324 -1.80 -14.35 0.09
C ALA A 324 -1.59 -15.85 0.37
N VAL A 325 -0.35 -16.28 0.65
CA VAL A 325 -0.01 -17.68 0.98
C VAL A 325 -0.50 -18.04 2.39
N GLU A 326 -0.38 -17.09 3.31
CA GLU A 326 -0.81 -17.22 4.70
C GLU A 326 -1.86 -16.15 5.01
N VAL A 327 -2.89 -16.58 5.76
CA VAL A 327 -3.94 -15.69 6.24
C VAL A 327 -3.97 -15.78 7.77
N LYS A 328 -3.76 -14.64 8.43
CA LYS A 328 -3.99 -14.51 9.87
C LYS A 328 -5.46 -14.24 10.12
N VAL A 329 -6.01 -14.86 11.15
CA VAL A 329 -7.37 -14.63 11.63
C VAL A 329 -7.28 -14.19 13.08
N CYS A 330 -7.74 -12.98 13.35
CA CYS A 330 -7.72 -12.38 14.67
C CYS A 330 -9.05 -12.67 15.37
N VAL A 331 -8.97 -13.22 16.59
CA VAL A 331 -10.13 -13.56 17.42
C VAL A 331 -10.09 -12.68 18.68
N PRO A 332 -11.06 -11.76 18.87
CA PRO A 332 -11.10 -10.91 20.04
C PRO A 332 -11.45 -11.69 21.31
N HIS A 333 -11.10 -11.13 22.46
CA HIS A 333 -11.48 -11.70 23.75
C HIS A 333 -13.01 -11.63 23.90
N GLN A 334 -13.65 -12.76 24.19
CA GLN A 334 -15.09 -12.76 24.49
C GLN A 334 -15.29 -12.49 25.99
N THR A 335 -16.07 -11.47 26.33
CA THR A 335 -16.38 -11.12 27.72
C THR A 335 -17.17 -12.19 28.47
N ASP A 336 -17.86 -13.06 27.73
CA ASP A 336 -18.84 -14.01 28.27
C ASP A 336 -18.37 -15.47 28.22
N ALA A 337 -17.17 -15.73 27.67
CA ALA A 337 -16.60 -17.07 27.59
C ALA A 337 -15.76 -17.37 28.84
N SER A 338 -15.88 -18.58 29.39
CA SER A 338 -14.85 -19.09 30.30
C SER A 338 -13.50 -19.00 29.56
N ALA A 339 -12.52 -18.31 30.14
CA ALA A 339 -11.25 -17.94 29.50
C ALA A 339 -10.47 -19.10 28.87
N ASP A 340 -10.83 -20.34 29.22
CA ASP A 340 -10.12 -21.56 28.88
C ASP A 340 -10.79 -22.39 27.76
N ILE A 341 -11.98 -22.01 27.26
CA ILE A 341 -12.71 -22.79 26.24
C ILE A 341 -12.98 -21.93 25.00
N LEU A 342 -12.50 -22.42 23.85
CA LEU A 342 -12.84 -21.84 22.55
C LEU A 342 -14.17 -22.42 22.05
N ASN A 343 -15.19 -21.59 22.05
CA ASN A 343 -16.56 -21.97 21.72
C ASN A 343 -16.74 -22.47 20.28
N ALA A 344 -17.78 -23.29 20.11
CA ALA A 344 -18.17 -23.86 18.81
C ALA A 344 -18.48 -22.80 17.75
N ASP A 345 -19.01 -21.65 18.16
CA ASP A 345 -19.40 -20.56 17.26
C ASP A 345 -18.20 -19.88 16.58
N ILE A 346 -17.03 -19.89 17.22
CA ILE A 346 -15.76 -19.47 16.63
C ILE A 346 -15.14 -20.60 15.80
N LEU A 347 -15.15 -21.83 16.31
CA LEU A 347 -14.49 -22.98 15.65
C LEU A 347 -15.13 -23.39 14.33
N VAL A 348 -16.47 -23.34 14.23
CA VAL A 348 -17.20 -23.71 13.02
C VAL A 348 -16.67 -22.94 11.80
N PRO A 349 -16.72 -21.59 11.76
CA PRO A 349 -16.21 -20.81 10.64
C PRO A 349 -14.84 -21.23 10.09
N PHE A 350 -13.91 -21.67 10.95
CA PHE A 350 -12.58 -22.09 10.52
C PHE A 350 -12.59 -23.26 9.54
N GLY A 351 -13.45 -24.27 9.71
CA GLY A 351 -13.50 -25.39 8.75
C GLY A 351 -13.84 -24.93 7.33
N TRP A 352 -14.83 -24.04 7.21
CA TRP A 352 -15.17 -23.42 5.93
C TRP A 352 -14.04 -22.49 5.42
N MET A 353 -13.39 -21.72 6.30
CA MET A 353 -12.28 -20.83 5.92
C MET A 353 -11.06 -21.58 5.40
N ILE A 354 -10.69 -22.69 6.05
CA ILE A 354 -9.62 -23.60 5.62
C ILE A 354 -9.97 -24.15 4.23
N TYR A 355 -11.24 -24.52 4.00
CA TYR A 355 -11.69 -24.98 2.70
C TYR A 355 -11.54 -23.95 1.58
N GLN A 356 -12.03 -22.74 1.82
CA GLN A 356 -11.88 -21.65 0.85
C GLN A 356 -10.41 -21.31 0.60
N HIS A 357 -9.59 -21.28 1.66
CA HIS A 357 -8.15 -21.00 1.52
C HIS A 357 -7.43 -22.06 0.70
N GLY A 358 -7.77 -23.34 0.89
CA GLY A 358 -7.27 -24.44 0.07
C GLY A 358 -7.64 -24.28 -1.41
N VAL A 359 -8.89 -23.92 -1.72
CA VAL A 359 -9.34 -23.65 -3.09
C VAL A 359 -8.58 -22.47 -3.73
N PHE A 360 -8.35 -21.39 -2.99
CA PHE A 360 -7.63 -20.23 -3.50
C PHE A 360 -6.14 -20.48 -3.70
N SER A 361 -5.51 -21.22 -2.79
CA SER A 361 -4.08 -21.58 -2.84
C SER A 361 -3.72 -22.46 -4.05
N VAL A 362 -4.70 -23.14 -4.65
CA VAL A 362 -4.55 -23.87 -5.92
C VAL A 362 -4.55 -22.94 -7.12
N LYS A 363 -5.36 -21.86 -7.09
CA LYS A 363 -5.46 -20.93 -8.22
C LYS A 363 -4.26 -19.99 -8.35
N SER A 364 -3.56 -19.72 -7.25
CA SER A 364 -2.43 -18.79 -7.19
C SER A 364 -1.09 -19.43 -7.59
N GLN A 365 -1.05 -20.74 -7.80
CA GLN A 365 0.09 -21.48 -8.35
C GLN A 365 -0.07 -21.67 -9.86
#